data_AF-X1QHJ6-F1
#
_entry.id   AF-X1QHJ6-F1
#
_cell.length_a   1.000
_cell.length_b   1.000
_cell.length_c   1.000
_cell.angle_alpha   90.00
_cell.angle_beta   90.00
_cell.angle_gamma   90.00
#
_symmetry.space_group_name_H-M   'P 1'
#
loop_
_entity.id
_entity.type
_entity.pdbx_description
1 polymer ?
#
loop_
_entity_poly.entity_id
_entity_poly.type
_entity_poly.pdbx_seq_one_letter_code
_entity_poly.pdbx_strand_id
1 'polypeptide(L)' 'MKNVQINISIPDNWKKELENLARIYSVEEEITLTYLDLIRRAIQEKYGLEDE' A
#
# COMPACT_ATOMS: atom_id res chain seq x y z
N MET A 1 -22.03 -0.26 -3.21
CA MET A 1 -20.70 -0.59 -3.74
C MET A 1 -20.29 -1.95 -3.19
N LYS A 2 -19.79 -2.87 -4.04
CA LYS A 2 -19.30 -4.18 -3.57
C LYS A 2 -17.84 -4.02 -3.19
N ASN A 3 -17.53 -4.04 -1.91
CA ASN A 3 -16.15 -4.03 -1.44
C ASN A 3 -15.54 -5.39 -1.76
N VAL A 4 -14.66 -5.43 -2.75
CA VAL A 4 -13.93 -6.64 -3.13
C VAL A 4 -12.73 -6.75 -2.20
N GLN A 5 -12.72 -7.78 -1.36
CA GLN A 5 -11.56 -8.14 -0.56
C GLN A 5 -10.69 -9.13 -1.35
N ILE A 6 -9.40 -8.85 -1.46
CA ILE A 6 -8.43 -9.70 -2.14
C ILE A 6 -7.40 -10.15 -1.11
N ASN A 7 -7.29 -11.46 -0.91
CA ASN A 7 -6.24 -12.03 -0.07
C ASN A 7 -5.00 -12.27 -0.91
N ILE A 8 -3.87 -11.69 -0.51
CA ILE A 8 -2.57 -11.90 -1.14
C ILE A 8 -1.61 -12.50 -0.13
N SER A 9 -0.78 -13.44 -0.58
CA SER A 9 0.35 -13.95 0.19
C SER A 9 1.62 -13.32 -0.33
N ILE A 10 2.34 -12.64 0.54
CA ILE A 10 3.64 -12.03 0.24
C ILE A 10 4.73 -12.71 1.07
N PRO A 11 5.94 -12.88 0.51
CA PRO A 11 7.07 -13.41 1.26
C PRO A 11 7.48 -12.43 2.37
N ASP A 12 7.95 -12.97 3.49
CA ASP A 12 8.26 -12.19 4.70
C ASP A 12 9.31 -11.08 4.45
N ASN A 13 10.30 -11.36 3.59
CA ASN A 13 11.29 -10.37 3.17
C ASN A 13 10.67 -9.13 2.52
N TRP A 14 9.68 -9.32 1.64
CA TRP A 14 9.02 -8.19 0.96
C TRP A 14 8.18 -7.36 1.93
N LYS A 15 7.55 -8.02 2.91
CA LYS A 15 6.83 -7.31 3.97
C LYS A 15 7.77 -6.36 4.73
N LYS A 16 8.96 -6.85 5.11
CA LYS A 16 9.96 -6.05 5.81
C LYS A 16 10.45 -4.85 4.97
N GLU A 17 10.67 -5.04 3.67
CA GLU A 17 11.06 -3.96 2.77
C GLU A 17 9.95 -2.92 2.60
N LEU A 18 8.70 -3.36 2.44
CA LEU A 18 7.54 -2.48 2.32
C LEU A 18 7.26 -1.69 3.62
N GLU A 19 7.45 -2.31 4.79
CA GLU A 19 7.34 -1.61 6.07
C GLU A 19 8.41 -0.52 6.22
N ASN A 20 9.64 -0.78 5.76
CA ASN A 20 10.70 0.22 5.75
C ASN A 20 10.38 1.39 4.80
N LEU A 21 9.88 1.09 3.60
CA LEU A 21 9.44 2.10 2.64
C LEU A 21 8.29 2.93 3.21
N ALA A 22 7.28 2.29 3.81
CA ALA A 22 6.15 3.00 4.42
C ALA A 22 6.61 3.96 5.51
N ARG A 23 7.59 3.57 6.33
CA ARG A 23 8.17 4.46 7.34
C ARG A 23 8.88 5.67 6.72
N ILE A 24 9.62 5.50 5.62
CA ILE A 24 10.32 6.60 4.95
C ILE A 24 9.31 7.58 4.35
N TYR A 25 8.36 7.07 3.56
CA TYR A 25 7.29 7.89 2.97
C TYR A 25 6.42 8.58 4.04
N SER A 26 6.16 7.90 5.15
CA SER A 26 5.42 8.48 6.28
C SER A 26 6.11 9.71 6.86
N VAL A 27 7.45 9.70 6.90
CA VAL A 27 8.24 10.86 7.34
C VAL A 27 8.26 11.95 6.26
N GLU A 28 8.42 11.59 4.99
CA GLU A 28 8.49 12.55 3.89
C GLU A 28 7.17 13.30 3.64
N GLU A 29 6.04 12.60 3.72
CA GLU A 29 4.71 13.19 3.51
C GLU A 29 4.06 13.67 4.83
N GLU A 30 4.74 13.53 5.98
CA GLU A 30 4.22 13.87 7.31
C GLU A 30 2.88 13.20 7.67
N ILE A 31 2.54 12.08 7.00
CA ILE A 31 1.31 11.31 7.19
C ILE A 31 1.63 9.91 7.70
N THR A 32 0.71 9.31 8.46
CA THR A 32 0.87 7.91 8.88
C THR A 32 0.52 6.97 7.73
N LEU A 33 1.53 6.55 6.96
CA LEU A 33 1.38 5.56 5.89
C LEU A 33 1.70 4.16 6.39
N THR A 34 0.85 3.19 6.04
CA THR A 34 1.14 1.77 6.25
C THR A 34 1.58 1.10 4.95
N TYR A 35 2.22 -0.06 5.03
CA TYR A 35 2.56 -0.85 3.84
C TYR A 35 1.31 -1.23 3.01
N LEU A 36 0.14 -1.34 3.64
CA LEU A 36 -1.13 -1.59 2.96
C LEU A 36 -1.58 -0.40 2.12
N ASP A 37 -1.36 0.83 2.62
CA ASP A 37 -1.67 2.06 1.88
C ASP A 37 -0.77 2.21 0.65
N LEU A 38 0.51 1.84 0.77
CA LEU A 38 1.40 1.77 -0.39
C LEU A 38 0.91 0.78 -1.45
N ILE A 39 0.48 -0.41 -1.03
CA ILE A 39 -0.06 -1.42 -1.96
C ILE A 39 -1.35 -0.91 -2.61
N ARG A 40 -2.24 -0.26 -1.83
CA ARG A 40 -3.49 0.30 -2.35
C ARG A 40 -3.22 1.39 -3.39
N ARG A 41 -2.36 2.36 -3.08
CA ARG A 41 -1.94 3.42 -4.00
C ARG A 41 -1.30 2.86 -5.26
N ALA A 42 -0.41 1.88 -5.13
CA ALA A 42 0.24 1.25 -6.28
C ALA A 42 -0.76 0.51 -7.19
N ILE A 43 -1.76 -0.16 -6.61
CA ILE A 43 -2.84 -0.81 -7.39
C ILE A 43 -3.71 0.23 -8.08
N GLN A 44 -4.08 1.30 -7.37
CA GLN A 44 -4.87 2.40 -7.92
C GLN A 44 -4.17 3.08 -9.08
N GLU A 45 -2.89 3.44 -8.91
CA GLU A 45 -2.08 4.07 -9.95
C GLU A 45 -1.87 3.13 -11.15
N LYS A 46 -1.55 1.85 -10.91
CA LYS A 46 -1.29 0.88 -11.98
C LYS A 46 -2.52 0.63 -12.86
N TYR A 47 -3.70 0.60 -12.27
CA TYR A 47 -4.94 0.30 -12.98
C TYR A 47 -5.82 1.53 -13.24
N GLY A 48 -5.35 2.74 -12.89
CA GLY A 48 -6.12 3.98 -13.01
C GLY A 48 -7.43 3.94 -12.23
N LEU A 49 -7.46 3.26 -11.08
CA LEU A 49 -8.65 3.18 -10.24
C LEU A 49 -8.75 4.47 -9.43
N GLU A 50 -9.66 5.36 -9.82
CA GLU A 50 -10.02 6.53 -9.02
C GLU A 50 -10.76 6.07 -7.74
N ASP A 51 -10.45 6.70 -6.60
CA ASP A 51 -11.32 6.59 -5.42
C ASP A 51 -12.66 7.25 -5.78
N GLU A 52 -13.73 6.45 -5.89
CA GLU A 52 -15.12 6.92 -6.05
C GLU A 52 -15.71 7.36 -4.71
#